data_AF-A0A8J6F065-F1
#
_entry.id   AF-A0A8J6F065-F1
#
_cell.length_a   1.000
_cell.length_b   1.000
_cell.length_c   1.000
_cell.angle_alpha   90.00
_cell.angle_beta   90.00
_cell.angle_gamma   90.00
#
_symmetry.space_group_name_H-M   'P 1'
#
loop_
_entity.id
_entity.type
_entity.pdbx_description
1 polymer ?
#
loop_
_entity_poly.entity_id
_entity_poly.type
_entity_poly.pdbx_seq_one_letter_code
_entity_poly.pdbx_strand_id
1 'polypeptide(L)'
;MEDNKKHWVEELFCPRFSAEDFLHESFEPELLISEKQAKERARKVEGIYKAAVCEFQEKEKKQKREFLSKMMIHESSAQNRAAPVQHATCESCHRANNDSATTSRSGAHCIWEEGELNLLRSQMNKTHSEGAQSSLQLRACKLQISELKVKQKETERELEALKVALAASKRASECKSVLINQLKKEGEKKEADLQALRTDRHTKCVMVQDLTTSLSKAREDLHRLQLQNVDLQQELKTFQEQQELNLIIVAEKTKLKYDAQIKKSLREMETLKDERKMEKHQHDQDVAELNLLRRLYIHEK
;
A
#
# COMPACT_ATOMS: atom_id res chain seq x y z
N MET A 1 -25.04 -34.91 30.74
CA MET A 1 -24.81 -35.16 29.30
C MET A 1 -25.72 -34.19 28.57
N GLU A 2 -25.30 -32.93 28.50
CA GLU A 2 -26.07 -31.85 27.90
C GLU A 2 -25.22 -31.21 26.80
N ASP A 3 -25.84 -31.10 25.64
CA ASP A 3 -25.26 -30.68 24.37
C ASP A 3 -24.61 -29.31 24.46
N ASN A 4 -23.27 -29.30 24.48
CA ASN A 4 -22.47 -28.13 24.12
C ASN A 4 -22.67 -27.83 22.62
N LYS A 5 -23.78 -27.18 22.28
CA LYS A 5 -23.99 -26.61 20.94
C LYS A 5 -22.98 -25.48 20.75
N LYS A 6 -21.88 -25.78 20.08
CA LYS A 6 -20.87 -24.80 19.65
C LYS A 6 -21.54 -23.67 18.89
N HIS A 7 -21.16 -22.44 19.23
CA HIS A 7 -21.71 -21.26 18.57
C HIS A 7 -21.28 -21.24 17.09
N TRP A 8 -22.14 -20.82 16.16
CA TRP A 8 -21.80 -20.77 14.73
C TRP A 8 -20.54 -19.93 14.43
N VAL A 9 -20.22 -18.97 15.31
CA VAL A 9 -18.99 -18.19 15.24
C VAL A 9 -17.76 -19.06 15.54
N GLU A 10 -17.84 -19.97 16.51
CA GLU A 10 -16.76 -20.92 16.81
C GLU A 10 -16.62 -22.00 15.73
N GLU A 11 -17.70 -22.27 14.99
CA GLU A 11 -17.73 -23.19 13.85
C GLU A 11 -17.05 -22.57 12.61
N LEU A 12 -17.25 -21.27 12.37
CA LEU A 12 -16.60 -20.53 11.28
C LEU A 12 -15.20 -19.99 11.65
N PHE A 13 -14.97 -19.72 12.93
CA PHE A 13 -13.73 -19.15 13.47
C PHE A 13 -13.28 -19.98 14.67
N CYS A 14 -12.86 -21.22 14.41
CA CYS A 14 -12.36 -22.09 15.46
C CYS A 14 -11.19 -21.39 16.21
N PRO A 15 -11.25 -21.25 17.54
CA PRO A 15 -10.18 -20.63 18.31
C PRO A 15 -8.87 -21.34 18.02
N ARG A 16 -7.83 -20.58 17.60
CA ARG A 16 -6.51 -21.14 17.24
C ARG A 16 -5.76 -21.75 18.41
N PHE A 17 -6.24 -21.50 19.62
CA PHE A 17 -5.63 -21.94 20.86
C PHE A 17 -6.74 -22.40 21.80
N SER A 18 -6.61 -23.62 22.28
CA SER A 18 -7.33 -24.16 23.43
C SER A 18 -6.57 -23.83 24.72
N ALA A 19 -7.25 -23.94 25.87
CA ALA A 19 -6.59 -23.79 27.17
C ALA A 19 -5.47 -24.84 27.39
N GLU A 20 -5.54 -25.97 26.68
CA GLU A 20 -4.56 -27.07 26.71
C GLU A 20 -3.28 -26.71 25.93
N ASP A 21 -3.38 -25.87 24.89
CA ASP A 21 -2.23 -25.43 24.08
C ASP A 21 -1.28 -24.50 24.85
N PHE A 22 -1.78 -23.83 25.89
CA PHE A 22 -0.96 -22.99 26.78
C PHE A 22 -0.14 -23.81 27.80
N LEU A 23 -0.41 -25.11 27.95
CA LEU A 23 0.29 -25.99 28.89
C LEU A 23 1.47 -26.73 28.24
N HIS A 24 1.63 -26.67 26.91
CA HIS A 24 2.72 -27.33 26.18
C HIS A 24 3.76 -26.31 25.68
N GLU A 25 4.99 -26.39 26.21
CA GLU A 25 6.14 -25.52 25.85
C GLU A 25 6.62 -25.64 24.39
N SER A 26 6.09 -26.59 23.61
CA SER A 26 6.53 -26.86 22.23
C SER A 26 5.40 -26.88 21.21
N PHE A 27 4.36 -26.06 21.41
CA PHE A 27 3.29 -25.96 20.42
C PHE A 27 3.76 -25.12 19.23
N GLU A 28 3.99 -25.77 18.08
CA GLU A 28 4.04 -25.10 16.78
C GLU A 28 2.65 -25.16 16.15
N PRO A 29 1.90 -24.05 16.09
CA PRO A 29 0.58 -24.03 15.46
C PRO A 29 0.69 -24.44 14.00
N GLU A 30 -0.27 -25.23 13.52
CA GLU A 30 -0.32 -25.59 12.10
C GLU A 30 -0.56 -24.33 11.26
N LEU A 31 0.48 -23.90 10.55
CA LEU A 31 0.46 -22.67 9.76
C LEU A 31 -0.61 -22.75 8.67
N LEU A 32 -1.43 -21.70 8.56
CA LEU A 32 -2.38 -21.55 7.47
C LEU A 32 -1.66 -21.55 6.11
N ILE A 33 -2.37 -21.90 5.05
CA ILE A 33 -1.81 -21.91 3.68
C ILE A 33 -1.20 -20.53 3.33
N SER A 34 -1.84 -19.44 3.75
CA SER A 34 -1.32 -18.08 3.58
C SER A 34 -0.03 -17.82 4.36
N GLU A 35 0.09 -18.33 5.58
CA GLU A 35 1.29 -18.22 6.42
C GLU A 35 2.43 -19.08 5.89
N LYS A 36 2.13 -20.29 5.38
CA LYS A 36 3.10 -21.15 4.67
C LYS A 36 3.68 -20.42 3.45
N GLN A 37 2.82 -19.80 2.65
CA GLN A 37 3.23 -18.99 1.49
C GLN A 37 4.01 -17.73 1.86
N ALA A 38 3.69 -17.09 2.99
CA ALA A 38 4.42 -15.93 3.49
C ALA A 38 5.82 -16.33 3.99
N LYS A 39 5.93 -17.44 4.74
CA LYS A 39 7.20 -18.02 5.21
C LYS A 39 8.10 -18.44 4.05
N GLU A 40 7.53 -19.02 3.00
CA GLU A 40 8.28 -19.37 1.80
C GLU A 40 8.81 -18.13 1.06
N ARG A 41 7.99 -17.07 0.95
CA ARG A 41 8.41 -15.78 0.38
C ARG A 41 9.54 -15.14 1.19
N ALA A 42 9.43 -15.14 2.53
CA ALA A 42 10.47 -14.62 3.40
C ALA A 42 11.80 -15.37 3.23
N ARG A 43 11.77 -16.70 3.14
CA ARG A 43 12.97 -17.53 2.88
C ARG A 43 13.60 -17.22 1.52
N LYS A 44 12.80 -17.01 0.47
CA LYS A 44 13.32 -16.62 -0.85
C LYS A 44 14.02 -15.26 -0.81
N VAL A 45 13.42 -14.28 -0.14
CA VAL A 45 14.01 -12.94 0.03
C VAL A 45 15.31 -13.02 0.84
N GLU A 46 15.32 -13.78 1.94
CA GLU A 46 16.51 -14.00 2.76
C GLU A 46 17.65 -14.63 1.93
N GLY A 47 17.34 -15.60 1.08
CA GLY A 47 18.30 -16.20 0.15
C GLY A 47 18.93 -15.20 -0.82
N ILE A 48 18.12 -14.30 -1.38
CA ILE A 48 18.59 -13.24 -2.29
C ILE A 48 19.54 -12.28 -1.56
N TYR A 49 19.18 -11.84 -0.35
CA TYR A 49 20.05 -10.95 0.43
C TYR A 49 21.37 -11.63 0.82
N LYS A 50 21.34 -12.89 1.25
CA LYS A 50 22.57 -13.64 1.57
C LYS A 50 23.47 -13.78 0.34
N ALA A 51 22.92 -14.12 -0.82
CA ALA A 51 23.68 -14.21 -2.06
C ALA A 51 24.33 -12.87 -2.44
N ALA A 52 23.57 -11.77 -2.39
CA ALA A 52 24.09 -10.44 -2.70
C ALA A 52 25.21 -10.00 -1.74
N VAL A 53 25.10 -10.33 -0.45
CA VAL A 53 26.15 -10.05 0.55
C VAL A 53 27.41 -10.87 0.26
N CYS A 54 27.26 -12.16 -0.08
CA CYS A 54 28.40 -13.00 -0.47
C CYS A 54 29.11 -12.46 -1.72
N GLU A 55 28.36 -12.13 -2.78
CA GLU A 55 28.92 -11.56 -4.02
C GLU A 55 29.65 -10.24 -3.78
N PHE A 56 29.09 -9.37 -2.93
CA PHE A 56 29.73 -8.11 -2.58
C PHE A 56 31.06 -8.33 -1.84
N GLN A 57 31.08 -9.24 -0.86
CA GLN A 57 32.29 -9.57 -0.11
C GLN A 57 33.37 -10.22 -1.00
N GLU A 58 32.98 -11.10 -1.92
CA GLU A 58 33.93 -11.70 -2.87
C GLU A 58 34.51 -10.68 -3.83
N LYS A 59 33.68 -9.75 -4.33
CA LYS A 59 34.12 -8.66 -5.20
C LYS A 59 35.10 -7.73 -4.48
N GLU A 60 34.83 -7.39 -3.22
CA GLU A 60 35.73 -6.60 -2.39
C GLU A 60 37.08 -7.31 -2.15
N LYS A 61 37.05 -8.62 -1.82
CA LYS A 61 38.25 -9.45 -1.69
C LYS A 61 39.06 -9.49 -2.98
N LYS A 62 38.39 -9.60 -4.14
CA LYS A 62 39.05 -9.59 -5.46
C LYS A 62 39.70 -8.24 -5.74
N GLN A 63 39.01 -7.13 -5.49
CA GLN A 63 39.58 -5.78 -5.64
C GLN A 63 40.79 -5.55 -4.74
N LYS A 64 40.75 -6.01 -3.48
CA LYS A 64 41.90 -5.94 -2.56
C LYS A 64 43.09 -6.74 -3.08
N ARG A 65 42.87 -7.96 -3.62
CA ARG A 65 43.94 -8.77 -4.24
C ARG A 65 44.51 -8.10 -5.50
N GLU A 66 43.66 -7.53 -6.35
CA GLU A 66 44.10 -6.81 -7.56
C GLU A 66 44.91 -5.56 -7.22
N PHE A 67 44.51 -4.81 -6.18
CA PHE A 67 45.27 -3.66 -5.69
C PHE A 67 46.66 -4.06 -5.18
N LEU A 68 46.74 -5.10 -4.33
CA LEU A 68 48.02 -5.63 -3.83
C LEU A 68 48.92 -6.15 -4.95
N SER A 69 48.34 -6.83 -5.95
CA SER A 69 49.09 -7.30 -7.12
C SER A 69 49.69 -6.15 -7.93
N LYS A 70 48.96 -5.05 -8.11
CA LYS A 70 49.47 -3.86 -8.82
C LYS A 70 50.60 -3.18 -8.03
N MET A 71 50.55 -3.20 -6.71
CA MET A 71 51.57 -2.63 -5.83
C MET A 71 52.88 -3.43 -5.89
N MET A 72 52.81 -4.77 -5.83
CA MET A 72 54.00 -5.64 -5.94
C MET A 72 54.71 -5.54 -7.30
N ILE A 73 53.96 -5.35 -8.40
CA ILE A 73 54.56 -5.20 -9.73
C ILE A 73 55.32 -3.87 -9.84
N HIS A 74 54.87 -2.81 -9.16
CA HIS A 74 55.53 -1.50 -9.21
C HIS A 74 56.90 -1.50 -8.51
N GLU A 75 57.03 -2.21 -7.40
CA GLU A 75 58.25 -2.27 -6.57
C GLU A 75 59.40 -3.04 -7.24
N SER A 76 59.09 -4.02 -8.10
CA SER A 76 60.09 -4.82 -8.82
C SER A 76 60.76 -4.10 -10.01
N SER A 77 60.24 -2.95 -10.45
CA SER A 77 60.77 -2.21 -11.61
C SER A 77 61.70 -1.04 -11.26
N ALA A 78 61.85 -0.70 -9.97
CA ALA A 78 62.58 0.48 -9.52
C ALA A 78 64.09 0.25 -9.24
N GLN A 79 64.58 -1.00 -9.29
CA GLN A 79 65.92 -1.36 -8.79
C GLN A 79 67.04 -1.44 -9.84
N ASN A 80 66.89 -0.87 -11.04
CA ASN A 80 67.94 -0.95 -12.08
C ASN A 80 68.14 0.38 -12.81
N ARG A 81 68.93 1.30 -12.21
CA ARG A 81 69.80 2.26 -12.92
C ARG A 81 70.55 3.15 -11.93
N ALA A 82 71.73 2.70 -11.51
CA ALA A 82 72.77 3.58 -10.98
C ALA A 82 73.85 3.75 -12.05
N ALA A 83 74.10 4.99 -12.45
CA ALA A 83 75.17 5.39 -13.38
C ALA A 83 76.52 5.45 -12.65
N PRO A 84 77.66 5.17 -13.31
CA PRO A 84 78.98 5.27 -12.68
C PRO A 84 79.49 6.71 -12.71
N VAL A 85 79.96 7.16 -11.54
CA VAL A 85 80.71 8.39 -11.31
C VAL A 85 82.14 8.19 -11.81
N GLN A 86 82.57 8.97 -12.81
CA GLN A 86 83.99 9.10 -13.17
C GLN A 86 84.56 10.34 -12.49
N HIS A 87 85.36 10.09 -11.44
CA HIS A 87 86.24 11.07 -10.81
C HIS A 87 87.56 11.08 -11.58
N ALA A 88 87.83 12.13 -12.35
CA ALA A 88 89.15 12.37 -12.93
C ALA A 88 89.90 13.36 -12.01
N THR A 89 90.76 12.81 -11.16
CA THR A 89 91.72 13.54 -10.33
C THR A 89 92.86 14.02 -11.24
N CYS A 90 93.03 15.33 -11.36
CA CYS A 90 94.18 15.94 -12.04
C CYS A 90 95.40 15.91 -11.09
N GLU A 91 96.24 14.88 -11.21
CA GLU A 91 97.57 14.82 -10.60
C GLU A 91 98.56 15.67 -11.42
N SER A 92 98.58 17.00 -11.25
CA SER A 92 99.60 17.83 -11.91
C SER A 92 99.75 19.27 -11.37
N CYS A 93 99.40 19.59 -10.12
CA CYS A 93 99.47 21.00 -9.67
C CYS A 93 100.07 21.25 -8.28
N HIS A 94 101.01 20.43 -7.82
CA HIS A 94 101.83 20.77 -6.65
C HIS A 94 103.32 20.60 -6.94
N ARG A 95 103.98 21.71 -7.32
CA ARG A 95 105.34 22.09 -6.89
C ARG A 95 105.79 23.34 -7.66
N ALA A 96 105.93 24.45 -6.94
CA ALA A 96 107.09 25.36 -7.04
C ALA A 96 106.85 26.55 -6.10
N ASN A 97 107.22 26.40 -4.84
CA ASN A 97 107.62 27.53 -4.00
C ASN A 97 108.58 26.98 -2.94
N ASN A 98 109.89 27.18 -3.15
CA ASN A 98 110.69 28.07 -2.33
C ASN A 98 112.18 27.93 -2.67
N ASP A 99 112.77 29.12 -2.87
CA ASP A 99 114.10 29.55 -2.50
C ASP A 99 115.34 28.85 -3.07
N SER A 100 116.04 29.59 -3.94
CA SER A 100 117.45 29.86 -3.67
C SER A 100 117.86 31.23 -4.21
N ALA A 101 118.66 31.90 -3.39
CA ALA A 101 119.08 33.28 -3.53
C ALA A 101 120.15 33.46 -4.62
N THR A 102 120.04 34.63 -5.27
CA THR A 102 121.15 35.48 -5.72
C THR A 102 122.23 34.84 -6.60
N THR A 103 122.17 35.13 -7.90
CA THR A 103 123.27 35.83 -8.59
C THR A 103 122.80 36.31 -9.96
N SER A 104 123.09 37.57 -10.23
CA SER A 104 122.65 38.34 -11.39
C SER A 104 123.13 37.77 -12.74
N ARG A 105 122.42 38.21 -13.79
CA ARG A 105 122.76 38.20 -15.23
C ARG A 105 122.19 37.03 -16.03
N SER A 106 121.03 37.25 -16.62
CA SER A 106 120.93 37.36 -18.08
C SER A 106 119.55 37.88 -18.44
N GLY A 107 119.50 39.01 -19.13
CA GLY A 107 118.26 39.69 -19.49
C GLY A 107 117.41 38.84 -20.43
N ALA A 108 116.43 38.13 -19.88
CA ALA A 108 115.15 38.04 -20.56
C ALA A 108 114.46 39.39 -20.32
N HIS A 109 114.82 40.38 -21.13
CA HIS A 109 114.15 41.66 -21.14
C HIS A 109 112.68 41.37 -21.49
N CYS A 110 111.79 41.50 -20.52
CA CYS A 110 110.36 41.41 -20.79
C CYS A 110 110.06 42.56 -21.76
N ILE A 111 109.66 42.22 -22.98
CA ILE A 111 109.39 43.20 -24.06
C ILE A 111 108.22 44.14 -23.68
N TRP A 112 107.46 43.77 -22.65
CA TRP A 112 106.27 44.46 -22.18
C TRP A 112 106.58 45.28 -20.93
N GLU A 113 106.10 46.53 -20.89
CA GLU A 113 106.17 47.34 -19.68
C GLU A 113 105.24 46.75 -18.59
N GLU A 114 105.63 46.88 -17.32
CA GLU A 114 104.85 46.39 -16.16
C GLU A 114 103.37 46.89 -16.20
N GLY A 115 103.15 48.10 -16.69
CA GLY A 115 101.82 48.68 -16.89
C GLY A 115 100.97 47.96 -17.95
N GLU A 116 101.59 47.55 -19.07
CA GLU A 116 100.92 46.82 -20.15
C GLU A 116 100.55 45.40 -19.71
N LEU A 117 101.43 44.74 -18.93
CA LEU A 117 101.19 43.41 -18.38
C LEU A 117 100.03 43.41 -17.39
N ASN A 118 99.93 44.45 -16.55
CA ASN A 118 98.83 44.64 -15.61
C ASN A 118 97.50 44.94 -16.32
N LEU A 119 97.52 45.72 -17.40
CA LEU A 119 96.34 45.98 -18.23
C LEU A 119 95.82 44.69 -18.88
N LEU A 120 96.72 43.88 -19.45
CA LEU A 120 96.38 42.59 -20.08
C LEU A 120 95.77 41.61 -19.07
N ARG A 121 96.38 41.51 -17.87
CA ARG A 121 95.83 40.70 -16.76
C ARG A 121 94.46 41.20 -16.31
N SER A 122 94.28 42.51 -16.19
CA SER A 122 92.99 43.12 -15.83
C SER A 122 91.90 42.81 -16.87
N GLN A 123 92.20 42.95 -18.16
CA GLN A 123 91.27 42.58 -19.24
C GLN A 123 90.96 41.09 -19.25
N MET A 124 91.96 40.22 -19.09
CA MET A 124 91.76 38.77 -19.00
C MET A 124 90.89 38.38 -17.80
N ASN A 125 91.12 39.00 -16.63
CA ASN A 125 90.30 38.77 -15.45
C ASN A 125 88.87 39.28 -15.64
N LYS A 126 88.70 40.43 -16.31
CA LYS A 126 87.38 40.98 -16.64
C LYS A 126 86.61 40.05 -17.59
N THR A 127 87.21 39.61 -18.70
CA THR A 127 86.56 38.69 -19.65
C THR A 127 86.27 37.33 -19.01
N HIS A 128 87.16 36.83 -18.15
CA HIS A 128 86.91 35.62 -17.36
C HIS A 128 85.72 35.81 -16.39
N SER A 129 85.63 36.95 -15.71
CA SER A 129 84.53 37.26 -14.79
C SER A 129 83.18 37.42 -15.51
N GLU A 130 83.17 38.08 -16.67
CA GLU A 130 81.98 38.23 -17.54
C GLU A 130 81.54 36.89 -18.13
N GLY A 131 82.50 36.04 -18.51
CA GLY A 131 82.25 34.66 -18.94
C GLY A 131 81.68 33.80 -17.82
N ALA A 132 82.23 33.90 -16.61
CA ALA A 132 81.70 33.21 -15.43
C ALA A 132 80.29 33.69 -15.06
N GLN A 133 80.04 35.00 -15.13
CA GLN A 133 78.70 35.58 -14.89
C GLN A 133 77.69 35.10 -15.93
N SER A 134 78.05 35.10 -17.22
CA SER A 134 77.19 34.60 -18.31
C SER A 134 76.90 33.11 -18.16
N SER A 135 77.90 32.31 -17.74
CA SER A 135 77.73 30.88 -17.45
C SER A 135 76.76 30.63 -16.29
N LEU A 136 76.87 31.41 -15.21
CA LEU A 136 75.93 31.35 -14.08
C LEU A 136 74.51 31.73 -14.50
N GLN A 137 74.34 32.80 -15.28
CA GLN A 137 73.04 33.21 -15.82
C GLN A 137 72.44 32.12 -16.72
N LEU A 138 73.24 31.52 -17.61
CA LEU A 138 72.79 30.41 -18.46
C LEU A 138 72.33 29.21 -17.62
N ARG A 139 73.06 28.87 -16.55
CA ARG A 139 72.67 27.79 -15.63
C ARG A 139 71.37 28.10 -14.89
N ALA A 140 71.18 29.33 -14.42
CA ALA A 140 69.94 29.78 -13.80
C ALA A 140 68.75 29.70 -14.77
N CYS A 141 68.91 30.17 -16.01
CA CYS A 141 67.87 30.07 -17.04
C CYS A 141 67.54 28.61 -17.37
N LYS A 142 68.54 27.70 -17.44
CA LYS A 142 68.31 26.26 -17.63
C LYS A 142 67.49 25.65 -16.49
N LEU A 143 67.78 26.02 -15.25
CA LEU A 143 67.02 25.58 -14.08
C LEU A 143 65.56 26.06 -14.17
N GLN A 144 65.35 27.36 -14.43
CA GLN A 144 64.01 27.94 -14.60
C GLN A 144 63.22 27.25 -15.72
N ILE A 145 63.85 26.95 -16.86
CA ILE A 145 63.19 26.20 -17.95
C ILE A 145 62.78 24.80 -17.47
N SER A 146 63.63 24.11 -16.71
CA SER A 146 63.29 22.78 -16.19
C SER A 146 62.13 22.82 -15.19
N GLU A 147 62.10 23.81 -14.29
CA GLU A 147 61.02 24.03 -13.34
C GLU A 147 59.70 24.37 -14.05
N LEU A 148 59.74 25.27 -15.03
CA LEU A 148 58.58 25.62 -15.84
C LEU A 148 58.04 24.41 -16.61
N LYS A 149 58.91 23.55 -17.14
CA LYS A 149 58.49 22.30 -17.80
C LYS A 149 57.81 21.33 -16.83
N VAL A 150 58.28 21.24 -15.59
CA VAL A 150 57.62 20.41 -14.56
C VAL A 150 56.25 20.99 -14.22
N LYS A 151 56.16 22.30 -13.96
CA LYS A 151 54.90 22.99 -13.69
C LYS A 151 53.91 22.86 -14.84
N GLN A 152 54.36 22.99 -16.09
CA GLN A 152 53.50 22.79 -17.26
C GLN A 152 52.92 21.37 -17.30
N LYS A 153 53.75 20.34 -17.07
CA LYS A 153 53.26 18.94 -17.03
C LYS A 153 52.29 18.70 -15.88
N GLU A 154 52.48 19.37 -14.75
CA GLU A 154 51.58 19.28 -13.60
C GLU A 154 50.23 19.91 -13.90
N THR A 155 50.20 21.14 -14.43
CA THR A 155 48.96 21.81 -14.82
C THR A 155 48.22 21.09 -15.95
N GLU A 156 48.93 20.48 -16.90
CA GLU A 156 48.33 19.64 -17.94
C GLU A 156 47.62 18.40 -17.35
N ARG A 157 48.21 17.76 -16.33
CA ARG A 157 47.58 16.63 -15.63
C ARG A 157 46.36 17.07 -14.84
N GLU A 158 46.45 18.20 -14.13
CA GLU A 158 45.32 18.77 -13.38
C GLU A 158 44.17 19.14 -14.31
N LEU A 159 44.47 19.76 -15.46
CA LEU A 159 43.49 20.09 -16.48
C LEU A 159 42.76 18.84 -16.97
N GLU A 160 43.49 17.77 -17.27
CA GLU A 160 42.89 16.52 -17.74
C GLU A 160 42.03 15.85 -16.65
N ALA A 161 42.49 15.86 -15.40
CA ALA A 161 41.70 15.39 -14.27
C ALA A 161 40.39 16.19 -14.09
N LEU A 162 40.45 17.52 -14.22
CA LEU A 162 39.26 18.39 -14.15
C LEU A 162 38.29 18.14 -15.30
N LYS A 163 38.78 17.91 -16.52
CA LYS A 163 37.92 17.55 -17.66
C LYS A 163 37.19 16.22 -17.43
N VAL A 164 37.89 15.21 -16.92
CA VAL A 164 37.29 13.92 -16.59
C VAL A 164 36.23 14.08 -15.49
N ALA A 165 36.52 14.84 -14.44
CA ALA A 165 35.57 15.14 -13.36
C ALA A 165 34.35 15.91 -13.87
N LEU A 166 34.54 16.90 -14.75
CA LEU A 166 33.45 17.65 -15.37
C LEU A 166 32.56 16.75 -16.22
N ALA A 167 33.14 15.86 -17.03
CA ALA A 167 32.39 14.91 -17.83
C ALA A 167 31.59 13.93 -16.94
N ALA A 168 32.18 13.45 -15.84
CA ALA A 168 31.47 12.61 -14.87
C ALA A 168 30.30 13.35 -14.21
N SER A 169 30.51 14.61 -13.81
CA SER A 169 29.48 15.47 -13.22
C SER A 169 28.32 15.73 -14.19
N LYS A 170 28.61 16.02 -15.46
CA LYS A 170 27.58 16.19 -16.51
C LYS A 170 26.73 14.94 -16.68
N ARG A 171 27.36 13.76 -16.82
CA ARG A 171 26.63 12.48 -16.91
C ARG A 171 25.77 12.22 -15.67
N ALA A 172 26.30 12.49 -14.47
CA ALA A 172 25.52 12.33 -13.23
C ALA A 172 24.32 13.29 -13.19
N SER A 173 24.47 14.52 -13.67
CA SER A 173 23.38 15.49 -13.77
C SER A 173 22.30 15.04 -14.76
N GLU A 174 22.70 14.49 -15.91
CA GLU A 174 21.78 13.94 -16.91
C GLU A 174 21.03 12.72 -16.36
N CYS A 175 21.71 11.80 -15.67
CA CYS A 175 21.04 10.67 -15.02
C CYS A 175 20.03 11.14 -13.95
N LYS A 176 20.38 12.14 -13.14
CA LYS A 176 19.48 12.71 -12.14
C LYS A 176 18.26 13.38 -12.78
N SER A 177 18.42 14.10 -13.89
CA SER A 177 17.30 14.75 -14.56
C SER A 177 16.32 13.73 -15.14
N VAL A 178 16.82 12.63 -15.72
CA VAL A 178 16.00 11.50 -16.18
C VAL A 178 15.22 10.88 -15.02
N LEU A 179 15.89 10.62 -13.89
CA LEU A 179 15.23 10.07 -12.69
C LEU A 179 14.14 10.99 -12.17
N ILE A 180 14.40 12.30 -12.08
CA ILE A 180 13.40 13.29 -11.65
C ILE A 180 12.18 13.27 -12.59
N ASN A 181 12.40 13.21 -13.90
CA ASN A 181 11.31 13.17 -14.88
C ASN A 181 10.49 11.87 -14.78
N GLN A 182 11.15 10.74 -14.49
CA GLN A 182 10.44 9.48 -14.25
C GLN A 182 9.59 9.55 -12.98
N LEU A 183 10.16 10.04 -11.87
CA LEU A 183 9.43 10.22 -10.61
C LEU A 183 8.23 11.17 -10.76
N LYS A 184 8.35 12.24 -11.56
CA LYS A 184 7.22 13.13 -11.89
C LYS A 184 6.10 12.37 -12.60
N LYS A 185 6.41 11.60 -13.65
CA LYS A 185 5.41 10.80 -14.38
C LYS A 185 4.75 9.74 -13.49
N GLU A 186 5.52 9.10 -12.61
CA GLU A 186 4.96 8.16 -11.63
C GLU A 186 4.06 8.85 -10.60
N GLY A 187 4.44 10.07 -10.17
CA GLY A 187 3.61 10.92 -9.32
C GLY A 187 2.28 11.30 -9.99
N GLU A 188 2.32 11.74 -11.25
CA GLU A 188 1.13 12.08 -12.04
C GLU A 188 0.19 10.88 -12.21
N LYS A 189 0.73 9.70 -12.50
CA LYS A 189 -0.05 8.46 -12.57
C LYS A 189 -0.74 8.14 -11.25
N LYS A 190 0.00 8.19 -10.14
CA LYS A 190 -0.55 7.93 -8.80
C LYS A 190 -1.62 8.96 -8.43
N GLU A 191 -1.47 10.23 -8.79
CA GLU A 191 -2.49 11.24 -8.52
C GLU A 191 -3.76 10.98 -9.36
N ALA A 192 -3.61 10.58 -10.62
CA ALA A 192 -4.74 10.18 -11.45
C ALA A 192 -5.50 8.98 -10.85
N ASP A 193 -4.77 7.95 -10.39
CA ASP A 193 -5.35 6.79 -9.71
C ASP A 193 -6.06 7.20 -8.41
N LEU A 194 -5.46 8.07 -7.61
CA LEU A 194 -6.09 8.61 -6.38
C LEU A 194 -7.36 9.39 -6.70
N GLN A 195 -7.38 10.18 -7.76
CA GLN A 195 -8.56 10.92 -8.17
C GLN A 195 -9.66 9.98 -8.65
N ALA A 196 -9.34 8.93 -9.41
CA ALA A 196 -10.29 7.90 -9.82
C ALA A 196 -10.87 7.13 -8.62
N LEU A 197 -10.05 6.79 -7.63
CA LEU A 197 -10.53 6.15 -6.39
C LEU A 197 -11.41 7.09 -5.56
N ARG A 198 -11.10 8.39 -5.51
CA ARG A 198 -11.94 9.38 -4.82
C ARG A 198 -13.31 9.49 -5.49
N THR A 199 -13.38 9.52 -6.81
CA THR A 199 -14.66 9.59 -7.54
C THR A 199 -15.46 8.30 -7.36
N ASP A 200 -14.85 7.12 -7.50
CA ASP A 200 -15.51 5.83 -7.23
C ASP A 200 -16.03 5.72 -5.79
N ARG A 201 -15.24 6.17 -4.81
CA ARG A 201 -15.70 6.21 -3.41
C ARG A 201 -16.90 7.12 -3.26
N HIS A 202 -16.88 8.29 -3.90
CA HIS A 202 -17.97 9.25 -3.82
C HIS A 202 -19.26 8.68 -4.44
N THR A 203 -19.19 8.09 -5.64
CA THR A 203 -20.34 7.47 -6.29
C THR A 203 -20.91 6.33 -5.45
N LYS A 204 -20.06 5.47 -4.89
CA LYS A 204 -20.50 4.40 -3.97
C LYS A 204 -21.15 4.95 -2.69
N CYS A 205 -20.61 6.03 -2.11
CA CYS A 205 -21.23 6.71 -0.97
C CYS A 205 -22.65 7.18 -1.29
N VAL A 206 -22.84 7.82 -2.45
CA VAL A 206 -24.16 8.29 -2.91
C VAL A 206 -25.10 7.10 -3.11
N MET A 207 -24.65 6.03 -3.78
CA MET A 207 -25.46 4.82 -3.95
C MET A 207 -25.89 4.19 -2.62
N VAL A 208 -24.99 4.13 -1.63
CA VAL A 208 -25.32 3.61 -0.29
C VAL A 208 -26.36 4.50 0.40
N GLN A 209 -26.26 5.82 0.26
CA GLN A 209 -27.28 6.74 0.79
C GLN A 209 -28.64 6.53 0.11
N ASP A 210 -28.67 6.39 -1.21
CA ASP A 210 -29.90 6.12 -1.97
C ASP A 210 -30.55 4.78 -1.59
N LEU A 211 -29.73 3.74 -1.43
CA LEU A 211 -30.20 2.43 -0.95
C LEU A 211 -30.71 2.50 0.49
N THR A 212 -30.04 3.25 1.36
CA THR A 212 -30.45 3.42 2.76
C THR A 212 -31.79 4.14 2.85
N THR A 213 -31.99 5.19 2.06
CA THR A 213 -33.28 5.93 2.02
C THR A 213 -34.40 5.10 1.38
N SER A 214 -34.10 4.29 0.37
CA SER A 214 -35.08 3.36 -0.22
C SER A 214 -35.47 2.27 0.77
N LEU A 215 -34.52 1.76 1.53
CA LEU A 215 -34.73 0.74 2.55
C LEU A 215 -35.52 1.28 3.75
N SER A 216 -35.29 2.53 4.17
CA SER A 216 -36.09 3.15 5.23
C SER A 216 -37.55 3.32 4.78
N LYS A 217 -37.78 3.80 3.56
CA LYS A 217 -39.14 3.90 2.98
C LYS A 217 -39.83 2.54 2.91
N ALA A 218 -39.13 1.51 2.44
CA ALA A 218 -39.69 0.15 2.38
C ALA A 218 -40.07 -0.38 3.78
N ARG A 219 -39.29 -0.06 4.81
CA ARG A 219 -39.62 -0.40 6.21
C ARG A 219 -40.86 0.34 6.71
N GLU A 220 -40.96 1.64 6.44
CA GLU A 220 -42.13 2.45 6.78
C GLU A 220 -43.40 1.92 6.09
N ASP A 221 -43.29 1.58 4.81
CA ASP A 221 -44.38 0.99 4.04
C ASP A 221 -44.82 -0.37 4.61
N LEU A 222 -43.85 -1.21 4.99
CA LEU A 222 -44.11 -2.50 5.61
C LEU A 222 -44.84 -2.34 6.96
N HIS A 223 -44.41 -1.41 7.82
CA HIS A 223 -45.11 -1.13 9.09
C HIS A 223 -46.52 -0.60 8.85
N ARG A 224 -46.72 0.28 7.87
CA ARG A 224 -48.05 0.78 7.51
C ARG A 224 -48.97 -0.36 7.04
N LEU A 225 -48.47 -1.25 6.18
CA LEU A 225 -49.23 -2.40 5.72
C LEU A 225 -49.53 -3.40 6.84
N GLN A 226 -48.60 -3.59 7.78
CA GLN A 226 -48.83 -4.42 8.96
C GLN A 226 -49.97 -3.86 9.82
N LEU A 227 -50.00 -2.55 10.06
CA LEU A 227 -51.08 -1.91 10.81
C LEU A 227 -52.42 -2.08 10.10
N GLN A 228 -52.48 -1.81 8.79
CA GLN A 228 -53.70 -2.03 7.98
C GLN A 228 -54.17 -3.48 8.02
N ASN A 229 -53.25 -4.45 8.02
CA ASN A 229 -53.62 -5.86 8.11
C ASN A 229 -54.28 -6.18 9.46
N VAL A 230 -53.74 -5.64 10.56
CA VAL A 230 -54.33 -5.80 11.89
C VAL A 230 -55.73 -5.19 11.95
N ASP A 231 -55.91 -3.98 11.42
CA ASP A 231 -57.21 -3.31 11.38
C ASP A 231 -58.23 -4.13 10.57
N LEU A 232 -57.85 -4.59 9.36
CA LEU A 232 -58.72 -5.43 8.52
C LEU A 232 -59.05 -6.77 9.17
N GLN A 233 -58.13 -7.39 9.90
CA GLN A 233 -58.41 -8.60 10.67
C GLN A 233 -59.44 -8.35 11.77
N GLN A 234 -59.38 -7.19 12.44
CA GLN A 234 -60.35 -6.81 13.45
C GLN A 234 -61.73 -6.51 12.84
N GLU A 235 -61.77 -5.80 11.71
CA GLU A 235 -63.00 -5.56 10.94
C GLU A 235 -63.64 -6.88 10.51
N LEU A 236 -62.85 -7.83 10.01
CA LEU A 236 -63.36 -9.16 9.63
C LEU A 236 -63.95 -9.92 10.82
N LYS A 237 -63.29 -9.91 11.99
CA LYS A 237 -63.81 -10.57 13.21
C LYS A 237 -65.13 -9.97 13.65
N THR A 238 -65.20 -8.63 13.72
CA THR A 238 -66.42 -7.94 14.14
C THR A 238 -67.56 -8.17 13.13
N PHE A 239 -67.26 -8.21 11.84
CA PHE A 239 -68.24 -8.54 10.80
C PHE A 239 -68.76 -9.98 10.94
N GLN A 240 -67.88 -10.96 11.22
CA GLN A 240 -68.28 -12.35 11.46
C GLN A 240 -69.20 -12.47 12.69
N GLU A 241 -68.84 -11.85 13.81
CA GLU A 241 -69.66 -11.82 15.03
C GLU A 241 -71.03 -11.19 14.76
N GLN A 242 -71.07 -10.08 14.00
CA GLN A 242 -72.33 -9.44 13.59
C GLN A 242 -73.17 -10.34 12.68
N GLN A 243 -72.54 -11.06 11.74
CA GLN A 243 -73.23 -11.98 10.85
C GLN A 243 -73.86 -13.14 11.63
N GLU A 244 -73.13 -13.74 12.58
CA GLU A 244 -73.63 -14.80 13.45
C GLU A 244 -74.82 -14.34 14.29
N LEU A 245 -74.71 -13.17 14.93
CA LEU A 245 -75.80 -12.58 15.72
C LEU A 245 -77.03 -12.29 14.85
N ASN A 246 -76.83 -11.77 13.63
CA ASN A 246 -77.92 -11.53 12.69
C ASN A 246 -78.63 -12.83 12.26
N LEU A 247 -77.88 -13.91 12.01
CA LEU A 247 -78.45 -15.22 11.70
C LEU A 247 -79.32 -15.72 12.85
N ILE A 248 -78.85 -15.61 14.09
CA ILE A 248 -79.63 -15.98 15.29
C ILE A 248 -80.91 -15.14 15.39
N ILE A 249 -80.81 -13.82 15.25
CA ILE A 249 -81.97 -12.91 15.31
C ILE A 249 -83.00 -13.25 14.22
N VAL A 250 -82.55 -13.56 13.00
CA VAL A 250 -83.46 -13.95 11.90
C VAL A 250 -84.14 -15.29 12.21
N ALA A 251 -83.40 -16.28 12.71
CA ALA A 251 -83.96 -17.57 13.12
C ALA A 251 -84.99 -17.43 14.26
N GLU A 252 -84.71 -16.60 15.28
CA GLU A 252 -85.65 -16.34 16.36
C GLU A 252 -86.89 -15.57 15.89
N LYS A 253 -86.71 -14.53 15.06
CA LYS A 253 -87.84 -13.78 14.48
C LYS A 253 -88.73 -14.66 13.63
N THR A 254 -88.16 -15.58 12.85
CA THR A 254 -88.94 -16.52 12.04
C THR A 254 -89.68 -17.52 12.92
N LYS A 255 -89.01 -18.09 13.94
CA LYS A 255 -89.65 -18.96 14.94
C LYS A 255 -90.84 -18.27 15.63
N LEU A 256 -90.65 -17.05 16.13
CA LEU A 256 -91.72 -16.28 16.80
C LEU A 256 -92.90 -16.00 15.86
N LYS A 257 -92.66 -15.74 14.57
CA LYS A 257 -93.73 -15.58 13.57
C LYS A 257 -94.52 -16.87 13.39
N TYR A 258 -93.85 -18.01 13.24
CA TYR A 258 -94.52 -19.30 13.09
C TYR A 258 -95.26 -19.71 14.37
N ASP A 259 -94.68 -19.51 15.55
CA ASP A 259 -95.33 -19.78 16.83
C ASP A 259 -96.61 -18.93 16.98
N ALA A 260 -96.58 -17.67 16.56
CA ALA A 260 -97.77 -16.81 16.56
C ALA A 260 -98.85 -17.30 15.58
N GLN A 261 -98.46 -17.75 14.38
CA GLN A 261 -99.38 -18.34 13.40
C GLN A 261 -99.99 -19.64 13.90
N ILE A 262 -99.19 -20.55 14.47
CA ILE A 262 -99.65 -21.81 15.06
C ILE A 262 -100.64 -21.52 16.19
N LYS A 263 -100.32 -20.60 17.11
CA LYS A 263 -101.22 -20.19 18.19
C LYS A 263 -102.53 -19.61 17.66
N LYS A 264 -102.49 -18.85 16.56
CA LYS A 264 -103.69 -18.30 15.91
C LYS A 264 -104.56 -19.43 15.35
N SER A 265 -103.99 -20.33 14.54
CA SER A 265 -104.72 -21.46 13.97
C SER A 265 -105.26 -22.42 15.03
N LEU A 266 -104.54 -22.65 16.14
CA LEU A 266 -105.05 -23.47 17.25
C LEU A 266 -106.28 -22.84 17.91
N ARG A 267 -106.31 -21.51 18.09
CA ARG A 267 -107.50 -20.82 18.60
C ARG A 267 -108.67 -20.94 17.63
N GLU A 268 -108.43 -20.73 16.34
CA GLU A 268 -109.45 -20.88 15.28
C GLU A 268 -110.01 -22.32 15.25
N MET A 269 -109.16 -23.33 15.46
CA MET A 269 -109.58 -24.73 15.55
C MET A 269 -110.45 -25.01 16.79
N GLU A 270 -110.11 -24.42 17.96
CA GLU A 270 -110.94 -24.59 19.16
C GLU A 270 -112.29 -23.87 19.02
N THR A 271 -112.32 -22.66 18.43
CA THR A 271 -113.58 -21.95 18.15
C THR A 271 -114.46 -22.75 17.19
N LEU A 272 -113.91 -23.28 16.09
CA LEU A 272 -114.65 -24.13 15.14
C LEU A 272 -115.16 -25.42 15.78
N LYS A 273 -114.39 -25.99 16.71
CA LYS A 273 -114.77 -27.20 17.45
C LYS A 273 -115.92 -26.93 18.41
N ASP A 274 -115.91 -25.79 19.10
CA ASP A 274 -117.01 -25.38 19.97
C ASP A 274 -118.26 -25.01 19.16
N GLU A 275 -118.12 -24.29 18.05
CA GLU A 275 -119.19 -24.04 17.08
C GLU A 275 -119.80 -25.37 16.59
N ARG A 276 -118.99 -26.35 16.19
CA ARG A 276 -119.47 -27.68 15.79
C ARG A 276 -120.21 -28.42 16.90
N LYS A 277 -119.79 -28.30 18.16
CA LYS A 277 -120.51 -28.90 19.30
C LYS A 277 -121.87 -28.23 19.48
N MET A 278 -121.93 -26.91 19.37
CA MET A 278 -123.17 -26.14 19.45
C MET A 278 -124.11 -26.49 18.31
N GLU A 279 -123.62 -26.55 17.06
CA GLU A 279 -124.39 -27.00 15.89
C GLU A 279 -124.89 -28.44 16.05
N LYS A 280 -124.05 -29.36 16.57
CA LYS A 280 -124.49 -30.73 16.84
C LYS A 280 -125.56 -30.78 17.90
N HIS A 281 -125.41 -30.03 18.99
CA HIS A 281 -126.43 -29.94 20.04
C HIS A 281 -127.75 -29.37 19.52
N GLN A 282 -127.67 -28.32 18.70
CA GLN A 282 -128.82 -27.74 18.02
C GLN A 282 -129.47 -28.77 17.08
N HIS A 283 -128.69 -29.48 16.27
CA HIS A 283 -129.20 -30.54 15.40
C HIS A 283 -129.87 -31.68 16.18
N ASP A 284 -129.29 -32.11 17.30
CA ASP A 284 -129.87 -33.14 18.17
C ASP A 284 -131.21 -32.66 18.76
N GLN A 285 -131.33 -31.38 19.14
CA GLN A 285 -132.59 -30.75 19.56
C GLN A 285 -133.60 -30.71 18.41
N ASP A 286 -133.21 -30.20 17.23
CA ASP A 286 -134.07 -30.12 16.05
C ASP A 286 -134.59 -31.51 15.64
N VAL A 287 -133.74 -32.54 15.70
CA VAL A 287 -134.13 -33.95 15.44
C VAL A 287 -135.10 -34.46 16.51
N ALA A 288 -134.91 -34.11 17.79
CA ALA A 288 -135.84 -34.48 18.86
C ALA A 288 -137.22 -33.79 18.67
N GLU A 289 -137.23 -32.51 18.31
CA GLU A 289 -138.44 -31.74 17.96
C GLU A 289 -139.15 -32.33 16.74
N LEU A 290 -138.42 -32.63 15.66
CA LEU A 290 -138.97 -33.29 14.48
C LEU A 290 -139.54 -34.68 14.81
N ASN A 291 -138.91 -35.44 15.70
CA ASN A 291 -139.44 -36.74 16.17
C ASN A 291 -140.66 -36.58 17.08
N LEU A 292 -140.75 -35.51 17.87
CA LEU A 292 -141.96 -35.12 18.61
C LEU A 292 -143.10 -34.81 17.63
N LEU A 293 -142.84 -33.98 16.62
CA LEU A 293 -143.82 -33.67 15.57
C LEU A 293 -144.25 -34.91 14.79
N ARG A 294 -143.32 -35.81 14.42
CA ARG A 294 -143.65 -37.11 13.79
C ARG A 294 -144.53 -37.98 14.69
N ARG A 295 -144.28 -38.03 16.01
CA ARG A 295 -145.12 -38.78 16.95
C ARG A 295 -146.52 -38.19 17.07
N LEU A 296 -146.65 -36.86 17.12
CA LEU A 296 -147.95 -36.18 17.12
C LEU A 296 -148.72 -36.44 15.82
N TYR A 297 -148.03 -36.39 14.67
CA TYR A 297 -148.64 -36.61 13.36
C TYR A 297 -149.06 -38.07 13.11
N ILE A 298 -148.39 -39.05 13.72
CA ILE A 298 -148.77 -40.48 13.64
C ILE A 298 -149.98 -40.80 14.53
N HIS A 299 -150.26 -39.99 15.57
CA HIS A 299 -151.46 -40.13 16.41
C HIS A 299 -152.70 -39.37 15.90
N GLU A 300 -152.57 -38.57 14.83
CA GLU A 300 -153.67 -37.85 14.16
C GLU A 300 -154.17 -38.53 12.87
N LYS A 301 -153.84 -39.80 12.65
CA LYS A 301 -154.45 -40.68 11.63
C LYS A 301 -154.97 -41.96 12.28
#